data_AF-A0A485NPJ7-F1
#
_entry.id   AF-A0A485NPJ7-F1
#
_cell.length_a   1.000
_cell.length_b   1.000
_cell.length_c   1.000
_cell.angle_alpha   90.00
_cell.angle_beta   90.00
_cell.angle_gamma   90.00
#
_symmetry.space_group_name_H-M   'P 1'
#
loop_
_entity.id
_entity.type
_entity.pdbx_description
1 polymer ?
#
loop_
_entity_poly.entity_id
_entity_poly.type
_entity_poly.pdbx_seq_one_letter_code
_entity_poly.pdbx_strand_id
1 'polypeptide(L)' 'MGAVQRTSLDSSSSEFSETSEYRTPNCNQYKLPGCPRDFNPVCGSDMSTYPNECTLCVKIREDGHDIKIIRSGPC' A
#
# COMPACT_ATOMS: atom_id res chain seq x y z
N MET A 1 -0.16 21.78 -28.09
CA MET A 1 -1.17 20.98 -27.35
C MET A 1 -0.44 19.78 -26.78
N GLY A 2 -0.61 19.35 -25.52
CA GLY A 2 -1.34 19.93 -24.39
C GLY A 2 -0.58 19.65 -23.09
N ALA A 3 -0.93 20.34 -22.00
CA ALA A 3 -0.23 20.19 -20.73
C ALA A 3 -0.73 18.97 -19.95
N VAL A 4 0.16 18.03 -19.61
CA VAL A 4 -0.11 17.02 -18.57
C VAL A 4 0.07 17.71 -17.23
N GLN A 5 -1.05 17.90 -16.53
CA GLN A 5 -1.10 18.74 -15.33
C GLN A 5 -0.58 17.99 -14.10
N ARG A 6 0.11 18.73 -13.23
CA ARG A 6 0.21 18.37 -11.82
C ARG A 6 -1.20 18.46 -11.21
N THR A 7 -1.70 17.38 -10.66
CA THR A 7 -2.80 17.42 -9.67
C THR A 7 -2.31 16.83 -8.37
N SER A 8 -2.44 17.62 -7.31
CA SER A 8 -2.10 17.22 -5.95
C SER A 8 -3.32 16.60 -5.27
N LEU A 9 -3.06 15.84 -4.19
CA LEU A 9 -4.00 15.50 -3.11
C LEU A 9 -5.06 14.40 -3.39
N ASP A 10 -4.70 13.21 -2.90
CA ASP A 10 -5.54 12.30 -2.11
C ASP A 10 -6.58 11.38 -2.78
N SER A 11 -6.67 10.18 -2.19
CA SER A 11 -7.76 9.19 -2.26
C SER A 11 -8.15 8.59 -3.62
N SER A 12 -7.97 7.26 -3.72
CA SER A 12 -8.53 6.36 -4.75
C SER A 12 -7.79 6.33 -6.10
N SER A 13 -6.63 5.67 -6.12
CA SER A 13 -5.83 5.47 -7.34
C SER A 13 -6.53 4.56 -8.37
N SER A 14 -7.01 5.15 -9.46
CA SER A 14 -7.41 4.44 -10.68
C SER A 14 -6.87 5.14 -11.92
N GLU A 15 -5.87 4.50 -12.55
CA GLU A 15 -5.41 4.69 -13.94
C GLU A 15 -4.70 6.04 -14.29
N PHE A 16 -3.60 6.10 -15.04
CA PHE A 16 -2.87 5.05 -15.81
C PHE A 16 -1.37 5.41 -16.00
N SER A 17 -0.60 4.41 -16.48
CA SER A 17 0.81 4.47 -16.94
C SER A 17 1.92 4.56 -15.84
N GLU A 18 3.08 3.89 -15.95
CA GLU A 18 3.45 2.67 -16.70
C GLU A 18 4.81 2.09 -16.23
N THR A 19 4.81 1.12 -15.28
CA THR A 19 5.69 -0.09 -15.14
C THR A 19 5.60 -0.64 -13.71
N SER A 20 4.39 -1.03 -13.29
CA SER A 20 4.09 -1.27 -11.87
C SER A 20 4.47 -2.67 -11.38
N GLU A 21 5.70 -2.82 -10.86
CA GLU A 21 6.06 -3.93 -9.96
C GLU A 21 5.52 -3.73 -8.51
N TYR A 22 4.69 -2.70 -8.27
CA TYR A 22 4.23 -2.31 -6.93
C TYR A 22 2.71 -2.06 -6.91
N ARG A 23 2.01 -2.69 -5.95
CA ARG A 23 0.56 -2.60 -5.67
C ARG A 23 0.29 -1.73 -4.43
N THR A 24 -0.64 -0.80 -4.50
CA THR A 24 -1.05 0.01 -3.34
C THR A 24 -1.89 -0.82 -2.34
N PRO A 25 -1.60 -0.79 -1.03
CA PRO A 25 -2.42 -1.44 -0.01
C PRO A 25 -3.72 -0.66 0.24
N ASN A 26 -4.84 -1.37 0.43
CA ASN A 26 -6.15 -0.76 0.65
C ASN A 26 -6.43 -0.61 2.15
N CYS A 27 -5.79 0.37 2.78
CA CYS A 27 -5.88 0.57 4.23
C CYS A 27 -7.27 1.00 4.73
N ASN A 28 -8.15 1.48 3.85
CA ASN A 28 -9.53 1.80 4.17
C ASN A 28 -10.40 0.53 4.39
N GLN A 29 -9.99 -0.64 3.91
CA GLN A 29 -10.71 -1.90 4.15
C GLN A 29 -10.50 -2.44 5.58
N TYR A 30 -9.44 -1.99 6.27
CA TYR A 30 -9.03 -2.50 7.57
C TYR A 30 -9.41 -1.54 8.70
N LYS A 31 -10.48 -1.89 9.41
CA LYS A 31 -10.98 -1.10 10.55
C LYS A 31 -10.25 -1.47 11.84
N LEU A 32 -9.20 -0.71 12.15
CA LEU A 32 -8.55 -0.67 13.47
C LEU A 32 -9.59 -0.52 14.61
N PRO A 33 -9.33 -1.09 15.81
CA PRO A 33 -8.04 -1.56 16.32
C PRO A 33 -7.67 -3.03 15.98
N GLY A 34 -8.53 -3.78 15.29
CA GLY A 34 -8.32 -5.20 15.02
C GLY A 34 -7.90 -5.50 13.58
N CYS A 35 -6.71 -6.06 13.37
CA CYS A 35 -6.40 -6.78 12.14
C CYS A 35 -6.94 -8.21 12.21
N PRO A 36 -7.38 -8.81 11.09
CA PRO A 36 -7.66 -10.23 11.03
C PRO A 36 -6.38 -11.02 11.36
N ARG A 37 -6.55 -12.22 11.95
CA ARG A 37 -5.44 -13.13 12.27
C ARG A 37 -4.98 -13.98 11.08
N ASP A 38 -5.46 -13.67 9.89
CA ASP A 38 -5.03 -14.31 8.65
C ASP A 38 -3.57 -13.96 8.35
N PHE A 39 -2.76 -15.00 8.11
CA PHE A 39 -1.36 -14.86 7.76
C PHE A 39 -1.23 -14.84 6.23
N ASN A 40 -1.16 -13.63 5.67
CA ASN A 40 -1.05 -13.37 4.25
C ASN A 40 0.15 -12.45 4.02
N PRO A 41 1.39 -12.97 4.11
CA PRO A 41 2.58 -12.14 4.09
C PRO A 41 2.68 -11.31 2.81
N VAL A 42 3.14 -10.08 2.93
CA VAL A 42 3.37 -9.16 1.80
C VAL A 42 4.71 -8.46 1.94
N CYS A 43 5.44 -8.35 0.84
CA CYS A 43 6.70 -7.65 0.73
C CYS A 43 6.43 -6.16 0.50
N GLY A 44 6.81 -5.30 1.45
CA GLY A 44 6.67 -3.85 1.34
C GLY A 44 7.78 -3.20 0.49
N SER A 45 7.52 -2.03 -0.07
CA SER A 45 8.49 -1.21 -0.84
C SER A 45 9.66 -0.72 0.01
N ASP A 46 9.50 -0.77 1.33
CA ASP A 46 10.54 -0.60 2.34
C ASP A 46 11.47 -1.83 2.47
N MET A 47 11.28 -2.86 1.63
CA MET A 47 11.99 -4.16 1.68
C MET A 47 11.70 -4.97 2.97
N SER A 48 10.68 -4.55 3.72
CA SER A 48 10.17 -5.16 4.94
C SER A 48 9.01 -6.12 4.66
N THR A 49 9.05 -7.33 5.24
CA THR A 49 7.95 -8.31 5.18
C THR A 49 6.90 -8.05 6.26
N TYR A 50 5.64 -7.88 5.87
CA TYR A 50 4.51 -7.70 6.77
C TYR A 50 3.64 -8.96 6.80
N PRO A 51 3.17 -9.43 7.98
CA PRO A 51 2.42 -10.69 8.11
C PRO A 51 1.03 -10.64 7.46
N ASN A 52 0.45 -9.45 7.29
CA ASN A 52 -0.68 -9.20 6.39
C ASN A 52 -0.74 -7.73 5.96
N GLU A 53 -1.53 -7.46 4.92
CA GLU A 53 -1.78 -6.11 4.39
C GLU A 53 -2.36 -5.15 5.47
N CYS A 54 -3.10 -5.68 6.45
CA CYS A 54 -3.59 -4.87 7.58
C CYS A 54 -2.44 -4.38 8.46
N THR A 55 -1.48 -5.23 8.84
CA THR A 55 -0.31 -4.85 9.65
C THR A 55 0.57 -3.84 8.91
N LEU A 56 0.73 -4.01 7.59
CA LEU A 56 1.36 -3.00 6.73
C LEU A 56 0.61 -1.66 6.84
N CYS A 57 -0.72 -1.67 6.74
CA CYS A 57 -1.56 -0.49 6.92
C CYS A 57 -1.55 0.12 8.34
N VAL A 58 -1.34 -0.68 9.39
CA VAL A 58 -1.08 -0.14 10.73
C VAL A 58 0.26 0.59 10.75
N LYS A 59 1.32 -0.01 10.19
CA LYS A 59 2.65 0.62 10.09
C LYS A 59 2.63 1.94 9.31
N ILE A 60 1.90 2.00 8.19
CA ILE A 60 1.65 3.25 7.44
C ILE A 60 1.05 4.33 8.35
N ARG A 61 0.11 3.96 9.24
CA ARG A 61 -0.60 4.88 10.13
C ARG A 61 0.17 5.24 11.41
N GLU A 62 1.05 4.37 11.89
CA GLU A 62 1.90 4.61 13.06
C GLU A 62 3.14 5.43 12.71
N ASP A 63 3.82 5.12 11.60
CA ASP A 63 5.06 5.77 11.20
C ASP A 63 4.87 6.89 10.17
N GLY A 64 3.71 6.97 9.52
CA GLY A 64 3.40 7.96 8.48
C GLY A 64 4.06 7.72 7.12
N HIS A 65 4.64 6.54 6.88
CA HIS A 65 5.30 6.18 5.62
C HIS A 65 4.32 5.59 4.60
N ASP A 66 4.38 6.02 3.33
CA ASP A 66 3.61 5.40 2.22
C ASP A 66 4.30 4.12 1.72
N ILE A 67 3.92 2.98 2.30
CA ILE A 67 4.49 1.66 1.95
C ILE A 67 3.62 0.99 0.90
N LYS A 68 4.20 0.66 -0.25
CA LYS A 68 3.52 -0.09 -1.33
C LYS A 68 3.89 -1.58 -1.22
N ILE A 69 3.10 -2.47 -1.79
CA ILE A 69 3.40 -3.90 -1.82
C ILE A 69 4.19 -4.20 -3.10
N ILE A 70 5.42 -4.67 -3.00
CA ILE A 70 6.17 -5.19 -4.17
C ILE A 70 5.50 -6.49 -4.63
N ARG A 71 5.43 -7.48 -3.73
CA ARG A 71 4.90 -8.81 -4.03
C ARG A 71 4.06 -9.36 -2.88
N SER A 72 3.10 -10.22 -3.21
CA SER A 72 2.50 -11.13 -2.25
C SER A 72 3.49 -12.25 -1.91
N GLY A 73 3.55 -12.61 -0.62
CA GLY A 73 4.63 -13.40 -0.03
C GLY A 73 5.64 -12.52 0.73
N PRO A 74 6.58 -13.14 1.46
CA PRO A 74 7.70 -12.44 2.07
C PRO A 74 8.65 -11.84 1.01
N CYS A 75 9.30 -10.73 1.36
CA CYS A 75 10.67 -10.45 0.94
C CYS A 75 11.61 -11.46 1.65
#